data_AF-A0A660M2K6-F1
#
_entry.id   AF-A0A660M2K6-F1
#
_cell.length_a   1.000
_cell.length_b   1.000
_cell.length_c   1.000
_cell.angle_alpha   90.00
_cell.angle_beta   90.00
_cell.angle_gamma   90.00
#
_symmetry.space_group_name_H-M   'P 1'
#
loop_
_entity.id
_entity.type
_entity.pdbx_description
1 polymer ?
#
loop_
_entity_poly.entity_id
_entity_poly.type
_entity_poly.pdbx_seq_one_letter_code
_entity_poly.pdbx_strand_id
1 'polypeptide(L)'
;MARTASPEKRNFNEESKARLERIEQLERRVRFDRSLRERVLATHNFDRGMVEADCDRESFLFGIFVNDDNDVLLIRNTRGKKDSPGGWQVLRCEAENDDGPSVQVQTVTDKSCTTREHAALLMPDGVDAIEVLNFDKTGDSINILCNHDGTFAVGDCYGEEFLPLTGIVGGDNEQPDIDQRFDEIIRTLREEGLGSVAISDVALSEVR
;
A
#
# COMPACT_ATOMS: atom_id res chain seq x y z
N MET A 1 50.80 -24.76 -25.58
CA MET A 1 49.43 -25.33 -25.55
C MET A 1 48.48 -24.27 -25.04
N ALA A 2 47.77 -23.57 -25.93
CA ALA A 2 46.75 -22.61 -25.53
C ALA A 2 45.39 -23.34 -25.55
N ARG A 3 44.81 -23.59 -24.38
CA ARG A 3 43.43 -24.09 -24.27
C ARG A 3 42.49 -22.93 -24.56
N THR A 4 42.04 -22.81 -25.80
CA THR A 4 40.93 -21.92 -26.15
C THR A 4 39.66 -22.49 -25.54
N ALA A 5 39.13 -21.84 -24.51
CA ALA A 5 37.81 -22.16 -23.97
C ALA A 5 36.76 -21.94 -25.07
N SER A 6 35.99 -22.99 -25.39
CA SER A 6 34.97 -22.97 -26.45
C SER A 6 33.91 -21.90 -26.15
N PRO A 7 33.57 -21.01 -27.11
CA PRO A 7 32.61 -19.93 -26.90
C PRO A 7 31.21 -20.42 -26.51
N GLU A 8 30.80 -21.61 -26.98
CA GLU A 8 29.50 -22.22 -26.66
C GLU A 8 29.33 -22.52 -25.16
N LYS A 9 30.40 -22.90 -24.47
CA LYS A 9 30.35 -23.20 -23.03
C LYS A 9 30.25 -21.93 -22.16
N ARG A 10 30.66 -20.78 -22.68
CA ARG A 10 30.51 -19.48 -22.00
C ARG A 10 29.09 -18.95 -22.13
N ASN A 11 28.49 -19.02 -23.32
CA ASN A 11 27.10 -18.58 -23.53
C ASN A 11 26.10 -19.37 -22.67
N PHE A 12 26.26 -20.69 -22.56
CA PHE A 12 25.37 -21.51 -21.73
C PHE A 12 25.45 -21.15 -20.23
N ASN A 13 26.61 -20.73 -19.75
CA ASN A 13 26.83 -20.36 -18.35
C ASN A 13 26.22 -19.00 -18.01
N GLU A 14 26.33 -18.02 -18.90
CA GLU A 14 25.70 -16.70 -18.72
C GLU A 14 24.18 -16.78 -18.85
N GLU A 15 23.66 -17.57 -19.78
CA GLU A 15 22.21 -17.83 -19.88
C GLU A 15 21.67 -18.55 -18.63
N SER A 16 22.42 -19.51 -18.08
CA SER A 16 22.04 -20.21 -16.85
C SER A 16 22.02 -19.26 -15.64
N LYS A 17 22.99 -18.34 -15.53
CA LYS A 17 22.99 -17.31 -14.47
C LYS A 17 21.81 -16.35 -14.62
N ALA A 18 21.57 -15.84 -15.83
CA ALA A 18 20.43 -14.95 -16.10
C ALA A 18 19.09 -15.61 -15.77
N ARG A 19 18.94 -16.92 -16.07
CA ARG A 19 17.76 -17.70 -15.67
C ARG A 19 17.61 -17.82 -14.15
N LEU A 20 18.70 -18.06 -13.42
CA LEU A 20 18.67 -18.15 -11.95
C LEU A 20 18.32 -16.80 -11.30
N GLU A 21 18.93 -15.71 -11.77
CA GLU A 21 18.60 -14.35 -11.32
C GLU A 21 17.11 -14.04 -11.58
N ARG A 22 16.59 -14.48 -12.73
CA ARG A 22 15.18 -14.32 -13.05
C ARG A 22 14.26 -15.12 -12.12
N ILE A 23 14.61 -16.36 -11.80
CA ILE A 23 13.86 -17.19 -10.85
C ILE A 23 13.85 -16.54 -9.46
N GLU A 24 15.00 -16.06 -8.98
CA GLU A 24 15.11 -15.40 -7.68
C GLU A 24 14.28 -14.10 -7.61
N GLN A 25 14.24 -13.33 -8.70
CA GLN A 25 13.34 -12.18 -8.83
C GLN A 25 11.87 -12.58 -8.76
N LEU A 26 11.47 -13.63 -9.49
CA LEU A 26 10.09 -14.12 -9.49
C LEU A 26 9.68 -14.64 -8.11
N GLU A 27 10.54 -15.40 -7.44
CA GLU A 27 10.29 -15.88 -6.09
C GLU A 27 10.13 -14.74 -5.09
N ARG A 28 10.96 -13.69 -5.19
CA ARG A 28 10.81 -12.48 -4.38
C ARG A 28 9.45 -11.82 -4.63
N ARG A 29 9.06 -11.65 -5.88
CA ARG A 29 7.76 -11.05 -6.22
C ARG A 29 6.57 -11.87 -5.74
N VAL A 30 6.62 -13.20 -5.87
CA VAL A 30 5.56 -14.08 -5.37
C VAL A 30 5.44 -14.01 -3.85
N ARG A 31 6.58 -13.99 -3.13
CA ARG A 31 6.58 -13.81 -1.67
C ARG A 31 6.01 -12.45 -1.28
N PHE A 32 6.41 -11.41 -1.99
CA PHE A 32 5.91 -10.05 -1.82
C PHE A 32 4.38 -9.99 -1.98
N ASP A 33 3.86 -10.41 -3.14
CA ASP A 33 2.43 -10.41 -3.44
C ASP A 33 1.63 -11.22 -2.41
N ARG A 34 2.12 -12.41 -2.04
CA ARG A 34 1.45 -13.24 -1.03
C ARG A 34 1.39 -12.56 0.33
N SER A 35 2.50 -11.96 0.76
CA SER A 35 2.60 -11.30 2.05
C SER A 35 1.69 -10.09 2.13
N LEU A 36 1.64 -9.27 1.06
CA LEU A 36 0.71 -8.16 0.95
C LEU A 36 -0.74 -8.64 1.09
N ARG A 37 -1.12 -9.70 0.36
CA ARG A 37 -2.49 -10.24 0.40
C ARG A 37 -2.88 -10.68 1.81
N GLU A 38 -2.01 -11.41 2.49
CA GLU A 38 -2.25 -11.88 3.86
C GLU A 38 -2.48 -10.70 4.82
N ARG A 39 -1.72 -9.62 4.68
CA ARG A 39 -1.87 -8.40 5.51
C ARG A 39 -3.12 -7.60 5.18
N VAL A 40 -3.44 -7.41 3.90
CA VAL A 40 -4.67 -6.73 3.49
C VAL A 40 -5.90 -7.47 4.05
N LEU A 41 -5.91 -8.80 3.94
CA LEU A 41 -6.99 -9.63 4.49
C LEU A 41 -7.05 -9.55 6.01
N ALA A 42 -5.90 -9.59 6.70
CA ALA A 42 -5.85 -9.46 8.15
C ALA A 42 -6.41 -8.11 8.61
N THR A 43 -5.96 -7.01 8.03
CA THR A 43 -6.41 -5.64 8.36
C THR A 43 -7.90 -5.46 8.07
N HIS A 44 -8.38 -5.95 6.92
CA HIS A 44 -9.81 -5.90 6.58
C HIS A 44 -10.67 -6.74 7.54
N ASN A 45 -10.24 -7.97 7.87
CA ASN A 45 -10.98 -8.82 8.81
C ASN A 45 -11.00 -8.23 10.23
N PHE A 46 -9.91 -7.60 10.65
CA PHE A 46 -9.83 -6.89 11.92
C PHE A 46 -10.81 -5.71 11.96
N ASP A 47 -10.80 -4.88 10.92
CA ASP A 47 -11.76 -3.78 10.77
C ASP A 47 -13.21 -4.26 10.80
N ARG A 48 -13.53 -5.31 10.02
CA ARG A 48 -14.87 -5.91 10.05
C ARG A 48 -15.27 -6.37 11.45
N GLY A 49 -14.37 -7.03 12.16
CA GLY A 49 -14.59 -7.44 13.55
C GLY A 49 -14.87 -6.25 14.47
N MET A 50 -14.20 -5.11 14.26
CA MET A 50 -14.49 -3.86 14.98
C MET A 50 -15.87 -3.31 14.63
N VAL A 51 -16.25 -3.25 13.35
CA VAL A 51 -17.58 -2.77 12.91
C VAL A 51 -18.71 -3.65 13.46
N GLU A 52 -18.53 -4.97 13.45
CA GLU A 52 -19.54 -5.90 13.96
C GLU A 52 -19.69 -5.81 15.49
N ALA A 53 -18.61 -5.52 16.21
CA ALA A 53 -18.60 -5.37 17.66
C ALA A 53 -19.06 -3.98 18.14
N ASP A 54 -18.75 -2.93 17.37
CA ASP A 54 -19.05 -1.54 17.70
C ASP A 54 -20.36 -1.13 17.01
N CYS A 55 -21.44 -0.98 17.78
CA CYS A 55 -22.78 -0.66 17.28
C CYS A 55 -22.89 0.73 16.61
N ASP A 56 -21.79 1.46 16.42
CA ASP A 56 -21.76 2.81 15.89
C ASP A 56 -21.83 2.78 14.34
N ARG A 57 -23.07 2.71 13.85
CA ARG A 57 -23.45 2.60 12.42
C ARG A 57 -23.07 3.80 11.55
N GLU A 58 -22.35 4.76 12.11
CA GLU A 58 -21.98 6.00 11.43
C GLU A 58 -20.51 6.03 11.00
N SER A 59 -19.71 4.98 11.24
CA SER A 59 -18.34 4.91 10.69
C SER A 59 -18.31 4.64 9.18
N PHE A 60 -17.34 5.24 8.49
CA PHE A 60 -17.04 4.97 7.09
C PHE A 60 -15.54 4.68 6.91
N LEU A 61 -15.25 3.78 5.98
CA LEU A 61 -13.90 3.49 5.52
C LEU A 61 -13.43 4.61 4.60
N PHE A 62 -12.36 5.30 4.99
CA PHE A 62 -11.72 6.30 4.13
C PHE A 62 -10.90 5.62 3.04
N GLY A 63 -10.16 4.58 3.39
CA GLY A 63 -9.44 3.74 2.42
C GLY A 63 -8.48 2.74 3.07
N ILE A 64 -7.97 1.84 2.24
CA ILE A 64 -6.82 0.99 2.57
C ILE A 64 -5.67 1.41 1.65
N PHE A 65 -4.48 1.51 2.19
CA PHE A 65 -3.29 2.02 1.53
C PHE A 65 -2.09 1.11 1.81
N VAL A 66 -1.13 1.06 0.89
CA VAL A 66 0.04 0.18 0.97
C VAL A 66 1.30 0.90 0.52
N ASN A 67 2.42 0.63 1.18
CA ASN A 67 3.73 1.14 0.79
C ASN A 67 4.55 0.05 0.06
N ASP A 68 5.79 0.41 -0.31
CA ASP A 68 6.73 -0.49 -0.99
C ASP A 68 7.23 -1.64 -0.10
N ASP A 69 7.10 -1.55 1.22
CA ASP A 69 7.49 -2.58 2.17
C ASP A 69 6.35 -3.58 2.49
N ASN A 70 5.19 -3.43 1.83
CA ASN A 70 3.94 -4.16 2.08
C ASN A 70 3.35 -3.92 3.49
N ASP A 71 3.67 -2.80 4.12
CA ASP A 71 2.86 -2.32 5.24
C ASP A 71 1.49 -1.89 4.71
N VAL A 72 0.46 -2.20 5.49
CA VAL A 72 -0.92 -1.87 5.16
C VAL A 72 -1.44 -0.85 6.17
N LEU A 73 -1.96 0.27 5.67
CA LEU A 73 -2.74 1.23 6.45
C LEU A 73 -4.21 1.10 6.08
N LEU A 74 -5.09 1.07 7.08
CA LEU A 74 -6.53 1.25 6.88
C LEU A 74 -6.96 2.45 7.70
N ILE A 75 -7.57 3.44 7.03
CA ILE A 75 -7.99 4.69 7.64
C ILE A 75 -9.51 4.74 7.64
N ARG A 76 -10.08 5.10 8.79
CA ARG A 76 -11.51 5.21 9.02
C ARG A 76 -11.87 6.51 9.71
N ASN A 77 -13.10 6.93 9.49
CA ASN A 77 -13.68 8.05 10.21
C ASN A 77 -15.13 7.78 10.63
N THR A 78 -15.50 8.19 11.85
CA THR A 78 -16.89 8.25 12.31
C THR A 78 -17.56 9.50 11.74
N ARG A 79 -18.59 9.29 10.91
CA ARG A 79 -19.40 10.35 10.32
C ARG A 79 -19.92 11.26 11.44
N GLY A 80 -19.87 12.58 11.21
CA GLY A 80 -20.22 13.58 12.23
C GLY A 80 -19.10 13.95 13.20
N LYS A 81 -17.98 13.21 13.23
CA LYS A 81 -16.76 13.53 14.03
C LYS A 81 -15.54 13.78 13.15
N LYS A 82 -15.73 14.19 11.88
CA LYS A 82 -14.64 14.42 10.91
C LYS A 82 -13.55 15.38 11.43
N ASP A 83 -13.92 16.37 12.23
CA ASP A 83 -13.00 17.39 12.75
C ASP A 83 -12.43 17.02 14.13
N SER A 84 -12.87 15.92 14.73
CA SER A 84 -12.45 15.45 16.05
C SER A 84 -11.41 14.32 15.91
N PRO A 85 -10.28 14.35 16.65
CA PRO A 85 -9.30 13.26 16.66
C PRO A 85 -9.94 11.90 16.96
N GLY A 86 -10.81 11.84 17.97
CA GLY A 86 -11.54 10.61 18.33
C GLY A 86 -12.60 10.14 17.32
N GLY A 87 -12.76 10.86 16.20
CA GLY A 87 -13.51 10.39 15.04
C GLY A 87 -12.66 9.57 14.08
N TRP A 88 -11.34 9.59 14.18
CA TRP A 88 -10.43 8.89 13.27
C TRP A 88 -9.83 7.65 13.90
N GLN A 89 -9.68 6.61 13.10
CA GLN A 89 -9.00 5.38 13.46
C GLN A 89 -8.07 4.98 12.32
N VAL A 90 -6.84 4.63 12.67
CA VAL A 90 -5.84 4.13 11.72
C VAL A 90 -5.42 2.74 12.18
N LEU A 91 -5.60 1.73 11.34
CA LEU A 91 -5.04 0.40 11.54
C LEU A 91 -3.74 0.30 10.76
N ARG A 92 -2.69 -0.25 11.36
CA ARG A 92 -1.41 -0.54 10.70
C ARG A 92 -1.10 -2.03 10.79
N CYS A 93 -0.71 -2.64 9.69
CA CYS A 93 -0.19 -4.00 9.66
C CYS A 93 1.17 -3.99 9.00
N GLU A 94 2.22 -4.12 9.81
CA GLU A 94 3.61 -4.01 9.37
C GLU A 94 4.17 -5.33 8.87
N ALA A 95 5.24 -5.22 8.10
CA ALA A 95 5.81 -6.35 7.43
C ALA A 95 6.56 -7.36 8.29
N GLU A 96 7.16 -6.90 9.39
CA GLU A 96 8.26 -7.56 10.08
C GLU A 96 7.88 -8.67 11.08
N ASN A 97 6.76 -9.38 10.87
CA ASN A 97 6.33 -10.40 11.82
C ASN A 97 6.49 -11.82 11.24
N ASP A 98 7.48 -12.57 11.74
CA ASP A 98 7.66 -14.02 11.50
C ASP A 98 6.43 -14.83 11.95
N ASP A 99 5.63 -14.27 12.85
CA ASP A 99 4.38 -14.85 13.39
C ASP A 99 3.16 -14.61 12.50
N GLY A 100 3.34 -14.03 11.30
CA GLY A 100 2.27 -13.67 10.38
C GLY A 100 1.73 -12.25 10.61
N PRO A 101 0.68 -11.84 9.87
CA PRO A 101 0.21 -10.47 9.90
C PRO A 101 -0.36 -10.08 11.27
N SER A 102 0.13 -8.97 11.83
CA SER A 102 -0.33 -8.40 13.09
C SER A 102 -0.89 -7.00 12.85
N VAL A 103 -2.15 -6.78 13.22
CA VAL A 103 -2.86 -5.51 13.00
C VAL A 103 -2.88 -4.73 14.31
N GLN A 104 -2.38 -3.50 14.27
CA GLN A 104 -2.36 -2.58 15.40
C GLN A 104 -3.33 -1.42 15.18
N VAL A 105 -4.04 -1.03 16.24
CA VAL A 105 -4.88 0.18 16.23
C VAL A 105 -4.04 1.36 16.71
N GLN A 106 -3.83 2.35 15.84
CA GLN A 106 -3.19 3.60 16.17
C GLN A 106 -4.25 4.61 16.62
N THR A 107 -4.17 5.01 17.89
CA THR A 107 -5.11 5.99 18.45
C THR A 107 -4.70 7.39 18.02
N VAL A 108 -5.58 8.05 17.26
CA VAL A 108 -5.39 9.46 16.86
C VAL A 108 -5.71 10.36 18.06
N THR A 109 -4.74 11.15 18.49
CA THR A 109 -4.88 11.99 19.68
C THR A 109 -4.91 13.47 19.39
N ASP A 110 -4.37 13.88 18.23
CA ASP A 110 -4.55 15.20 17.69
C ASP A 110 -4.80 15.14 16.18
N LYS A 111 -5.56 16.11 15.67
CA LYS A 111 -5.85 16.26 14.25
C LYS A 111 -5.70 17.72 13.88
N SER A 112 -4.95 17.98 12.81
CA SER A 112 -4.82 19.33 12.25
C SER A 112 -5.07 19.33 10.75
N CYS A 113 -5.52 20.47 10.24
CA CYS A 113 -5.77 20.68 8.82
C CYS A 113 -5.07 21.98 8.39
N THR A 114 -4.18 21.88 7.42
CA THR A 114 -3.56 23.04 6.78
C THR A 114 -4.15 23.19 5.39
N THR A 115 -4.80 24.31 5.11
CA THR A 115 -5.37 24.59 3.79
C THR A 115 -4.46 25.50 2.97
N ARG A 116 -4.57 25.41 1.64
CA ARG A 116 -3.86 26.29 0.70
C ARG A 116 -4.10 27.77 0.98
N GLU A 117 -5.29 28.17 1.42
CA GLU A 117 -5.58 29.56 1.80
C GLU A 117 -4.62 30.07 2.89
N HIS A 118 -4.28 29.24 3.87
CA HIS A 118 -3.48 29.63 5.03
C HIS A 118 -1.97 29.41 4.83
N ALA A 119 -1.56 28.53 3.91
CA ALA A 119 -0.17 28.13 3.73
C ALA A 119 0.28 28.05 2.26
N ALA A 120 -0.27 28.87 1.37
CA ALA A 120 -0.06 28.79 -0.09
C ALA A 120 1.41 28.64 -0.53
N LEU A 121 2.35 29.30 0.16
CA LEU A 121 3.78 29.24 -0.18
C LEU A 121 4.48 27.93 0.21
N LEU A 122 3.89 27.16 1.13
CA LEU A 122 4.43 25.89 1.63
C LEU A 122 3.69 24.68 1.08
N MET A 123 2.56 24.90 0.42
CA MET A 123 1.71 23.83 -0.09
C MET A 123 2.22 23.35 -1.45
N PRO A 124 2.27 22.03 -1.69
CA PRO A 124 2.58 21.50 -3.01
C PRO A 124 1.58 21.99 -4.06
N ASP A 125 2.05 22.10 -5.30
CA ASP A 125 1.16 22.36 -6.43
C ASP A 125 0.11 21.25 -6.55
N GLY A 126 -1.15 21.62 -6.84
CA GLY A 126 -2.25 20.67 -6.95
C GLY A 126 -2.91 20.22 -5.63
N VAL A 127 -2.28 20.44 -4.46
CA VAL A 127 -2.84 20.08 -3.12
C VAL A 127 -3.64 21.22 -2.45
N ASP A 128 -4.95 21.05 -2.24
CA ASP A 128 -5.80 22.05 -1.59
C ASP A 128 -5.73 22.05 -0.06
N ALA A 129 -5.51 20.89 0.55
CA ALA A 129 -5.39 20.76 2.00
C ALA A 129 -4.49 19.57 2.39
N ILE A 130 -3.91 19.65 3.58
CA ILE A 130 -3.19 18.56 4.23
C ILE A 130 -3.86 18.33 5.58
N GLU A 131 -4.43 17.14 5.73
CA GLU A 131 -4.93 16.63 7.01
C GLU A 131 -3.82 15.83 7.69
N VAL A 132 -3.56 16.11 8.96
CA VAL A 132 -2.53 15.42 9.76
C VAL A 132 -3.22 14.73 10.92
N LEU A 133 -3.06 13.42 11.01
CA LEU A 133 -3.52 12.56 12.09
C LEU A 133 -2.32 12.22 12.97
N ASN A 134 -2.24 12.82 14.15
CA ASN A 134 -1.15 12.62 15.09
C ASN A 134 -1.48 11.49 16.07
N PHE A 135 -0.51 10.63 16.33
CA PHE A 135 -0.64 9.54 17.29
C PHE A 135 0.07 9.84 18.61
N ASP A 136 -0.39 9.18 19.67
CA ASP A 136 0.21 9.32 20.99
C ASP A 136 1.62 8.71 21.08
N LYS A 137 2.51 9.41 21.79
CA LYS A 137 3.78 8.93 22.39
C LYS A 137 4.99 8.70 21.47
N THR A 138 4.85 8.71 20.15
CA THR A 138 5.99 8.46 19.24
C THR A 138 6.41 9.67 18.41
N GLY A 139 5.52 10.65 18.24
CA GLY A 139 5.71 11.73 17.27
C GLY A 139 5.35 11.32 15.84
N ASP A 140 4.82 10.11 15.66
CA ASP A 140 4.37 9.63 14.36
C ASP A 140 3.04 10.29 13.97
N SER A 141 2.88 10.51 12.68
CA SER A 141 1.63 10.98 12.10
C SER A 141 1.39 10.38 10.72
N ILE A 142 0.12 10.38 10.31
CA ILE A 142 -0.27 10.17 8.92
C ILE A 142 -0.76 11.50 8.35
N ASN A 143 -0.24 11.83 7.17
CA ASN A 143 -0.61 12.98 6.37
C ASN A 143 -1.51 12.51 5.22
N ILE A 144 -2.62 13.20 5.02
CA ILE A 144 -3.55 12.98 3.91
C ILE A 144 -3.57 14.28 3.08
N LEU A 145 -3.03 14.22 1.88
CA LEU A 145 -2.99 15.32 0.93
C LEU A 145 -4.28 15.27 0.09
N CYS A 146 -5.10 16.30 0.22
CA CYS A 146 -6.33 16.45 -0.56
C CYS A 146 -6.03 17.23 -1.84
N ASN A 147 -6.07 16.57 -2.99
CA ASN A 147 -5.77 17.16 -4.28
C ASN A 147 -6.98 17.89 -4.89
N HIS A 148 -6.72 18.85 -5.78
CA HIS A 148 -7.74 19.69 -6.42
C HIS A 148 -8.73 18.89 -7.29
N ASP A 149 -8.29 17.74 -7.81
CA ASP A 149 -9.10 16.81 -8.60
C ASP A 149 -9.97 15.87 -7.76
N GLY A 150 -9.93 16.01 -6.42
CA GLY A 150 -10.68 15.17 -5.48
C GLY A 150 -10.00 13.84 -5.16
N THR A 151 -8.77 13.61 -5.62
CA THR A 151 -7.95 12.48 -5.19
C THR A 151 -7.24 12.76 -3.87
N PHE A 152 -6.71 11.69 -3.26
CA PHE A 152 -5.94 11.78 -2.02
C PHE A 152 -4.63 11.03 -2.17
N ALA A 153 -3.57 11.59 -1.61
CA ALA A 153 -2.34 10.86 -1.32
C ALA A 153 -2.18 10.72 0.19
N VAL A 154 -1.65 9.59 0.63
CA VAL A 154 -1.43 9.29 2.04
C VAL A 154 0.05 9.03 2.23
N GLY A 155 0.63 9.61 3.28
CA GLY A 155 2.00 9.33 3.67
C GLY A 155 2.20 9.48 5.16
N ASP A 156 3.29 8.96 5.69
CA ASP A 156 3.63 9.14 7.10
C ASP A 156 4.49 10.41 7.33
N CYS A 157 4.88 10.63 8.58
CA CYS A 157 5.76 11.74 8.96
C CYS A 157 7.21 11.59 8.49
N TYR A 158 7.63 10.41 8.03
CA TYR A 158 8.96 10.14 7.49
C TYR A 158 9.03 10.36 5.98
N GLY A 159 7.88 10.67 5.35
CA GLY A 159 7.76 10.89 3.91
C GLY A 159 7.58 9.58 3.13
N GLU A 160 7.23 8.50 3.81
CA GLU A 160 6.84 7.26 3.14
C GLU A 160 5.45 7.42 2.54
N GLU A 161 5.32 7.07 1.26
CA GLU A 161 4.06 7.13 0.52
C GLU A 161 3.30 5.83 0.63
N PHE A 162 2.00 5.94 0.88
CA PHE A 162 1.06 4.83 0.90
C PHE A 162 0.05 5.01 -0.22
N LEU A 163 0.15 4.15 -1.23
CA LEU A 163 -0.73 4.17 -2.38
C LEU A 163 -2.08 3.55 -2.04
N PRO A 164 -3.19 4.16 -2.49
CA PRO A 164 -4.51 3.60 -2.24
C PRO A 164 -4.64 2.24 -2.93
N LEU A 165 -5.15 1.25 -2.20
CA LEU A 165 -5.74 0.08 -2.79
C LEU A 165 -7.04 0.53 -3.48
N THR A 166 -6.95 0.96 -4.74
CA THR A 166 -8.07 1.53 -5.49
C THR A 166 -9.30 0.62 -5.42
N GLY A 167 -10.38 1.10 -4.80
CA GLY A 167 -11.70 0.44 -4.87
C GLY A 167 -12.27 -0.21 -3.62
N ILE A 168 -11.92 0.23 -2.41
CA ILE A 168 -12.69 -0.10 -1.17
C ILE A 168 -13.53 1.11 -0.69
N VAL A 169 -13.69 2.09 -1.57
CA VAL A 169 -14.64 3.20 -1.39
C VAL A 169 -15.80 2.96 -2.34
N GLY A 170 -16.56 1.90 -2.06
CA GLY A 170 -17.91 1.73 -2.56
C GLY A 170 -18.84 1.98 -1.39
N GLY A 171 -19.45 3.17 -1.35
CA GLY A 171 -20.62 3.38 -0.51
C GLY A 171 -21.74 2.51 -1.03
N ASP A 172 -21.79 1.27 -0.57
CA ASP A 172 -22.94 0.37 -0.51
C ASP A 172 -22.44 -0.94 0.14
N ASN A 173 -23.28 -1.57 0.95
CA ASN A 173 -22.98 -2.76 1.76
C ASN A 173 -22.67 -4.04 0.94
N GLU A 174 -22.17 -3.93 -0.28
CA GLU A 174 -21.73 -5.07 -1.08
C GLU A 174 -20.24 -5.30 -0.87
N GLN A 175 -19.93 -6.47 -0.30
CA GLN A 175 -18.58 -6.93 -0.06
C GLN A 175 -17.79 -6.94 -1.37
N PRO A 176 -16.72 -6.13 -1.50
CA PRO A 176 -15.88 -6.21 -2.68
C PRO A 176 -15.19 -7.58 -2.70
N ASP A 177 -15.10 -8.18 -3.88
CA ASP A 177 -14.24 -9.34 -4.09
C ASP A 177 -12.78 -8.88 -3.94
N ILE A 178 -12.25 -9.07 -2.73
CA ILE A 178 -10.89 -8.66 -2.35
C ILE A 178 -9.87 -9.31 -3.28
N ASP A 179 -10.13 -10.53 -3.76
CA ASP A 179 -9.20 -11.25 -4.64
C ASP A 179 -9.12 -10.56 -6.01
N GLN A 180 -10.27 -10.20 -6.60
CA GLN A 180 -10.31 -9.52 -7.89
C GLN A 180 -9.64 -8.14 -7.84
N ARG A 181 -9.86 -7.37 -6.78
CA ARG A 181 -9.28 -6.02 -6.66
C ARG A 181 -7.81 -6.03 -6.29
N PHE A 182 -7.40 -7.01 -5.48
CA PHE A 182 -5.99 -7.25 -5.21
C PHE A 182 -5.20 -7.50 -6.51
N ASP A 183 -5.74 -8.34 -7.41
CA ASP A 183 -5.10 -8.61 -8.70
C ASP A 183 -4.99 -7.34 -9.57
N GLU A 184 -5.98 -6.44 -9.53
CA GLU A 184 -5.96 -5.17 -10.24
C GLU A 184 -4.86 -4.23 -9.71
N ILE A 185 -4.67 -4.19 -8.39
CA ILE A 185 -3.66 -3.33 -7.76
C ILE A 185 -2.25 -3.88 -7.96
N ILE A 186 -2.05 -5.19 -7.77
CA ILE A 186 -0.78 -5.84 -8.08
C ILE A 186 -0.40 -5.58 -9.54
N ARG A 187 -1.38 -5.55 -10.45
CA ARG A 187 -1.14 -5.17 -11.84
C ARG A 187 -0.69 -3.71 -11.97
N THR A 188 -1.39 -2.75 -11.33
CA THR A 188 -1.01 -1.32 -11.37
C THR A 188 0.38 -1.07 -10.77
N LEU A 189 0.68 -1.62 -9.59
CA LEU A 189 2.00 -1.49 -8.96
C LEU A 189 3.11 -2.04 -9.88
N ARG A 190 2.88 -3.21 -10.50
CA ARG A 190 3.80 -3.77 -11.50
C ARG A 190 3.98 -2.87 -12.72
N GLU A 191 2.91 -2.23 -13.19
CA GLU A 191 2.93 -1.31 -14.35
C GLU A 191 3.67 0.00 -14.04
N GLU A 192 3.57 0.50 -12.80
CA GLU A 192 4.22 1.74 -12.33
C GLU A 192 5.69 1.54 -11.88
N GLY A 193 6.20 0.30 -11.92
CA GLY A 193 7.57 -0.02 -11.54
C GLY A 193 7.78 -0.24 -10.05
N LEU A 194 6.73 -0.07 -9.24
CA LEU A 194 6.74 -0.31 -7.79
C LEU A 194 6.55 -1.82 -7.55
N GLY A 195 7.59 -2.46 -7.02
CA GLY A 195 7.71 -3.93 -6.96
C GLY A 195 8.23 -4.61 -8.24
N SER A 196 8.68 -3.83 -9.24
CA SER A 196 9.18 -4.31 -10.53
C SER A 196 10.58 -3.78 -10.83
N VAL A 197 11.59 -4.50 -10.36
CA VAL A 197 12.75 -4.75 -11.23
C VAL A 197 12.28 -5.73 -12.32
N ALA A 198 11.76 -5.11 -13.39
CA ALA A 198 11.54 -5.58 -14.76
C ALA A 198 10.81 -6.92 -14.99
N ILE A 199 9.54 -6.86 -15.38
CA ILE A 199 8.88 -7.90 -16.19
C ILE A 199 8.65 -7.35 -17.60
N SER A 200 9.68 -7.32 -18.41
CA SER A 200 9.56 -7.24 -19.87
C SER A 200 10.85 -7.88 -20.38
N ASP A 201 10.84 -9.16 -20.76
CA ASP A 201 10.59 -9.55 -22.15
C ASP A 201 10.05 -11.00 -22.34
N VAL A 202 9.45 -11.63 -21.33
CA VAL A 202 8.98 -13.04 -21.43
C VAL A 202 7.59 -13.18 -22.06
N ALA A 203 7.27 -12.37 -23.06
CA ALA A 203 6.12 -12.63 -23.91
C ALA A 203 6.37 -12.05 -25.30
N LEU A 204 7.07 -12.79 -26.15
CA LEU A 204 6.74 -13.00 -27.57
C LEU A 204 7.82 -13.90 -28.20
N SER A 205 7.40 -15.06 -28.70
CA SER A 205 8.15 -16.24 -29.21
C SER A 205 8.51 -17.22 -28.10
N GLU A 206 8.01 -18.46 -28.06
CA GLU A 206 7.80 -19.40 -29.17
C GLU A 206 6.53 -20.25 -28.98
N VAL A 207 5.61 -20.17 -29.94
CA VAL A 207 4.83 -21.34 -30.39
C VAL A 207 4.91 -21.35 -31.92
N ARG A 208 5.99 -21.92 -32.45
CA ARG A 208 5.95 -22.78 -33.65
C ARG A 208 7.29 -23.48 -33.89
#